data_AF-E8PM88-F1
#
_entry.id   AF-E8PM88-F1
#
_cell.length_a   1.000
_cell.length_b   1.000
_cell.length_c   1.000
_cell.angle_alpha   90.00
_cell.angle_beta   90.00
_cell.angle_gamma   90.00
#
_symmetry.space_group_name_H-M   'P 1'
#
loop_
_entity.id
_entity.type
_entity.pdbx_description
1 polymer ?
#
loop_
_entity_poly.entity_id
_entity_poly.type
_entity_poly.pdbx_seq_one_letter_code
_entity_poly.pdbx_strand_id
1 'polypeptide(L)'
;MVTPRRFLALLLLLGLGLAQGLVLPFEGPQGFRLAQAFAQGLKAPPPTLLALLLPDLPWRSSYDLAGGLYSRAGARLAQAATGAEWVLLGKQEEGGLRLFLARKDGVKEGRFATPDLAWLWLQGEGLAQRFSALPHPSLSEEELRALAQGENPDPLHQSALDLKEGRGSGLLEGILPERLLLLWQGKLPPAYQAFALLSQGKREEALKLAETLLKGDVLEKTAAELVFRTLEDPRWKEAARTLAQAFPELPLAWEEVSFAAFADEKGEEARDALLKAIRLRPDYWLYWTNLGWAYYLTGDLPRAILASKRAVELMPNATAYYNLGLFKAIYGDFLGAKAAYDRALRLDEGEDFPEALKDLEGRTEPLALFFRAYVAERAGLPAKGLYQAFLETHPRHPLAQAARRALHQEEGRLALEVKKLSLIPGDLEARPFHAGEAVFPEVKLTGSPYLPRHELQTLLYKEGALVAQEKKPLGFPPLTAALEEVAPAVSLPEPGRYVLEVRYGEAQALIPLEVGPESLARKLYALGLEVRDLSGNLLLTPKETLGPDGDRLLLERTLEALKEAAPLATSARLTAPLPQGPYAGKSVQELLKNPTLEMVRSFFQKVVEAPELLADNDVVNALVNWLLESR
;
A
#
# COMPACT_ATOMS: atom_id res chain seq x y z
N MET A 1 -14.79 65.81 -12.06
CA MET A 1 -15.65 64.61 -12.13
C MET A 1 -14.74 63.38 -12.16
N VAL A 2 -14.59 62.71 -11.02
CA VAL A 2 -13.85 61.45 -10.86
C VAL A 2 -14.73 60.55 -10.00
N THR A 3 -14.94 59.32 -10.45
CA THR A 3 -15.94 58.36 -9.98
C THR A 3 -15.55 57.67 -8.67
N PRO A 4 -16.52 57.39 -7.77
CA PRO A 4 -16.25 56.70 -6.50
C PRO A 4 -16.43 55.19 -6.67
N ARG A 5 -15.33 54.44 -6.74
CA ARG A 5 -15.35 52.96 -6.68
C ARG A 5 -14.08 52.41 -6.04
N ARG A 6 -13.67 52.98 -4.90
CA ARG A 6 -12.56 52.47 -4.07
C ARG A 6 -12.72 52.90 -2.60
N PHE A 7 -13.82 52.57 -1.93
CA PHE A 7 -13.95 52.78 -0.48
C PHE A 7 -15.05 51.86 0.09
N LEU A 8 -14.80 50.55 0.15
CA LEU A 8 -15.61 49.60 0.95
C LEU A 8 -14.88 48.25 1.04
N ALA A 9 -13.75 48.21 1.77
CA ALA A 9 -13.08 46.93 2.09
C ALA A 9 -12.18 46.96 3.35
N LEU A 10 -12.18 48.03 4.18
CA LEU A 10 -11.13 48.16 5.21
C LEU A 10 -11.56 48.67 6.59
N LEU A 11 -12.81 48.43 7.01
CA LEU A 11 -13.28 48.95 8.31
C LEU A 11 -14.13 47.94 9.11
N LEU A 12 -13.57 46.78 9.46
CA LEU A 12 -14.12 45.91 10.53
C LEU A 12 -13.10 44.91 11.11
N LEU A 13 -11.84 45.30 11.32
CA LEU A 13 -10.84 44.44 12.00
C LEU A 13 -10.00 45.23 13.01
N LEU A 14 -10.65 45.93 13.95
CA LEU A 14 -9.96 46.45 15.13
C LEU A 14 -10.80 46.24 16.39
N GLY A 15 -10.30 45.35 17.24
CA GLY A 15 -10.53 45.39 18.68
C GLY A 15 -11.48 44.32 19.24
N LEU A 16 -10.87 43.27 19.80
CA LEU A 16 -11.26 42.46 20.99
C LEU A 16 -10.90 41.00 20.72
N GLY A 17 -10.05 40.42 21.56
CA GLY A 17 -9.56 39.05 21.42
C GLY A 17 -10.71 38.06 21.23
N LEU A 18 -10.86 37.57 20.00
CA LEU A 18 -11.85 36.58 19.64
C LEU A 18 -11.27 35.21 19.97
N ALA A 19 -11.93 34.50 20.88
CA ALA A 19 -11.66 33.11 21.22
C ALA A 19 -11.33 32.31 19.96
N GLN A 20 -10.10 31.77 19.87
CA GLN A 20 -9.59 31.07 18.67
C GLN A 20 -10.27 29.71 18.53
N GLY A 21 -11.55 29.72 18.21
CA GLY A 21 -12.33 28.54 17.91
C GLY A 21 -12.54 28.35 16.43
N LEU A 22 -12.77 27.11 16.03
CA LEU A 22 -12.91 26.72 14.64
C LEU A 22 -14.24 26.04 14.39
N VAL A 23 -14.82 26.33 13.23
CA VAL A 23 -15.89 25.52 12.67
C VAL A 23 -15.29 24.78 11.49
N LEU A 24 -15.30 23.45 11.55
CA LEU A 24 -14.87 22.61 10.43
C LEU A 24 -16.03 22.45 9.43
N PRO A 25 -15.75 22.07 8.18
CA PRO A 25 -16.79 21.66 7.24
C PRO A 25 -17.72 20.64 7.91
N PHE A 26 -19.02 20.75 7.64
CA PHE A 26 -19.96 19.72 8.10
C PHE A 26 -20.10 18.65 7.02
N GLU A 27 -20.33 17.41 7.44
CA GLU A 27 -20.63 16.31 6.55
C GLU A 27 -22.10 16.40 6.08
N GLY A 28 -22.33 16.28 4.77
CA GLY A 28 -23.67 16.17 4.19
C GLY A 28 -23.91 17.09 2.99
N PRO A 29 -25.09 16.98 2.34
CA PRO A 29 -25.41 17.70 1.11
C PRO A 29 -25.31 19.22 1.21
N GLN A 30 -25.72 19.83 2.33
CA GLN A 30 -25.62 21.28 2.58
C GLN A 30 -24.57 21.59 3.66
N GLY A 31 -23.55 20.74 3.78
CA GLY A 31 -22.60 20.76 4.87
C GLY A 31 -21.82 22.07 4.96
N PHE A 32 -21.30 22.54 3.83
CA PHE A 32 -20.52 23.78 3.80
C PHE A 32 -21.37 25.00 4.11
N ARG A 33 -22.57 25.08 3.54
CA ARG A 33 -23.49 26.19 3.79
C ARG A 33 -23.91 26.26 5.26
N LEU A 34 -24.21 25.12 5.90
CA LEU A 34 -24.50 25.10 7.33
C LEU A 34 -23.27 25.51 8.13
N ALA A 35 -22.12 24.87 7.92
CA ALA A 35 -20.89 25.22 8.63
C ALA A 35 -20.57 26.71 8.51
N GLN A 36 -20.74 27.30 7.33
CA GLN A 36 -20.52 28.73 7.07
C GLN A 36 -21.49 29.61 7.86
N ALA A 37 -22.77 29.22 7.98
CA ALA A 37 -23.75 29.92 8.80
C ALA A 37 -23.33 29.96 10.28
N PHE A 38 -22.94 28.80 10.83
CA PHE A 38 -22.45 28.69 12.20
C PHE A 38 -21.17 29.50 12.40
N ALA A 39 -20.21 29.42 11.48
CA ALA A 39 -18.96 30.17 11.56
C ALA A 39 -19.19 31.69 11.58
N GLN A 40 -20.07 32.21 10.72
CA GLN A 40 -20.43 33.63 10.69
C GLN A 40 -21.04 34.08 12.03
N GLY A 41 -21.96 33.28 12.58
CA GLY A 41 -22.62 33.62 13.84
C GLY A 41 -21.67 33.60 15.03
N LEU A 42 -20.71 32.68 15.02
CA LEU A 42 -19.68 32.52 16.05
C LEU A 42 -18.47 33.44 15.86
N LYS A 43 -18.44 34.20 14.75
CA LYS A 43 -17.28 35.00 14.34
C LYS A 43 -15.99 34.16 14.20
N ALA A 44 -16.14 32.92 13.76
CA ALA A 44 -15.04 32.00 13.51
C ALA A 44 -14.55 32.12 12.05
N PRO A 45 -13.31 31.68 11.75
CA PRO A 45 -12.80 31.61 10.38
C PRO A 45 -13.71 30.78 9.46
N PRO A 46 -13.79 31.10 8.15
CA PRO A 46 -14.55 30.31 7.19
C PRO A 46 -14.15 28.83 7.22
N PRO A 47 -15.10 27.87 7.32
CA PRO A 47 -14.80 26.44 7.32
C PRO A 47 -14.09 25.95 6.06
N THR A 48 -14.28 26.67 4.94
CA THR A 48 -13.60 26.41 3.67
C THR A 48 -12.08 26.58 3.77
N LEU A 49 -11.57 27.48 4.64
CA LEU A 49 -10.14 27.55 4.93
C LEU A 49 -9.65 26.31 5.66
N LEU A 50 -10.46 25.78 6.59
CA LEU A 50 -10.10 24.60 7.36
C LEU A 50 -10.21 23.33 6.53
N ALA A 51 -11.02 23.30 5.47
CA ALA A 51 -10.96 22.23 4.48
C ALA A 51 -9.58 22.14 3.80
N LEU A 52 -8.91 23.28 3.59
CA LEU A 52 -7.58 23.34 2.98
C LEU A 52 -6.44 23.06 3.98
N LEU A 53 -6.62 23.50 5.22
CA LEU A 53 -5.56 23.60 6.24
C LEU A 53 -5.69 22.62 7.40
N LEU A 54 -6.80 21.90 7.57
CA LEU A 54 -6.89 20.86 8.61
C LEU A 54 -5.80 19.82 8.33
N PRO A 55 -4.86 19.61 9.27
CA PRO A 55 -3.76 18.70 9.02
C PRO A 55 -4.21 17.26 9.19
N ASP A 56 -3.58 16.38 8.42
CA ASP A 56 -3.60 14.96 8.74
C ASP A 56 -2.95 14.73 10.10
N LEU A 57 -3.43 13.72 10.81
CA LEU A 57 -2.79 13.26 12.05
C LEU A 57 -1.44 12.62 11.71
N PRO A 58 -0.46 12.61 12.64
CA PRO A 58 0.91 12.19 12.32
C PRO A 58 1.08 10.68 12.05
N TRP A 59 0.03 9.88 12.18
CA TRP A 59 0.00 8.43 11.95
C TRP A 59 -0.83 8.04 10.71
N ARG A 60 -0.62 6.81 10.20
CA ARG A 60 -1.35 6.27 9.03
C ARG A 60 -2.84 6.03 9.35
N SER A 61 -3.70 6.17 8.34
CA SER A 61 -5.17 6.03 8.43
C SER A 61 -5.86 7.04 9.36
N SER A 62 -5.21 8.19 9.61
CA SER A 62 -5.74 9.43 10.20
C SER A 62 -6.87 9.24 11.24
N TYR A 63 -7.98 9.95 11.08
CA TYR A 63 -9.12 9.94 12.00
C TYR A 63 -9.90 8.62 12.04
N ASP A 64 -9.59 7.61 11.21
CA ASP A 64 -10.33 6.34 11.21
C ASP A 64 -10.17 5.58 12.53
N LEU A 65 -9.00 5.71 13.18
CA LEU A 65 -8.75 5.17 14.52
C LEU A 65 -9.65 5.79 15.59
N ALA A 66 -10.22 6.97 15.31
CA ALA A 66 -11.17 7.66 16.16
C ALA A 66 -12.64 7.34 15.80
N GLY A 67 -12.90 6.48 14.80
CA GLY A 67 -14.22 6.29 14.22
C GLY A 67 -14.60 7.38 13.21
N GLY A 68 -13.60 8.04 12.62
CA GLY A 68 -13.74 9.14 11.67
C GLY A 68 -13.73 10.52 12.34
N LEU A 69 -13.59 11.56 11.51
CA LEU A 69 -13.51 12.96 11.95
C LEU A 69 -14.81 13.42 12.65
N TYR A 70 -15.97 13.01 12.15
CA TYR A 70 -17.31 13.36 12.67
C TYR A 70 -17.76 12.43 13.80
N SER A 71 -16.91 12.27 14.79
CA SER A 71 -17.14 11.49 16.01
C SER A 71 -16.67 12.28 17.24
N ARG A 72 -17.01 11.84 18.45
CA ARG A 72 -16.53 12.50 19.68
C ARG A 72 -14.99 12.48 19.76
N ALA A 73 -14.37 11.35 19.46
CA ALA A 73 -12.91 11.24 19.47
C ALA A 73 -12.26 12.02 18.32
N GLY A 74 -12.85 11.98 17.11
CA GLY A 74 -12.36 12.73 15.96
C GLY A 74 -12.40 14.25 16.21
N ALA A 75 -13.50 14.74 16.80
CA ALA A 75 -13.62 16.14 17.20
C ALA A 75 -12.56 16.54 18.25
N ARG A 76 -12.31 15.66 19.23
CA ARG A 76 -11.29 15.87 20.27
C ARG A 76 -9.89 15.95 19.67
N LEU A 77 -9.56 15.05 18.74
CA LEU A 77 -8.28 15.02 18.03
C LEU A 77 -8.12 16.24 17.13
N ALA A 78 -9.17 16.67 16.43
CA ALA A 78 -9.13 17.87 15.60
C ALA A 78 -8.89 19.14 16.44
N GLN A 79 -9.52 19.22 17.62
CA GLN A 79 -9.24 20.30 18.58
C GLN A 79 -7.79 20.29 19.05
N ALA A 80 -7.23 19.12 19.39
CA ALA A 80 -5.83 19.01 19.78
C ALA A 80 -4.86 19.34 18.63
N ALA A 81 -5.09 18.81 17.42
CA ALA A 81 -4.26 19.02 16.24
C ALA A 81 -4.21 20.48 15.82
N THR A 82 -5.35 21.17 15.84
CA THR A 82 -5.41 22.60 15.51
C THR A 82 -4.93 23.50 16.66
N GLY A 83 -5.05 23.04 17.92
CA GLY A 83 -4.78 23.86 19.09
C GLY A 83 -5.86 24.91 19.40
N ALA A 84 -6.99 24.87 18.69
CA ALA A 84 -8.12 25.77 18.90
C ALA A 84 -8.71 25.61 20.31
N GLU A 85 -9.29 26.67 20.87
CA GLU A 85 -9.95 26.61 22.19
C GLU A 85 -11.19 25.72 22.16
N TRP A 86 -11.92 25.79 21.05
CA TRP A 86 -13.05 24.93 20.74
C TRP A 86 -13.08 24.61 19.24
N VAL A 87 -13.59 23.42 18.91
CA VAL A 87 -13.85 23.02 17.53
C VAL A 87 -15.29 22.54 17.43
N LEU A 88 -16.02 23.07 16.44
CA LEU A 88 -17.36 22.64 16.11
C LEU A 88 -17.33 21.83 14.80
N LEU A 89 -17.84 20.61 14.86
CA LEU A 89 -18.13 19.78 13.69
C LEU A 89 -19.61 19.47 13.63
N GLY A 90 -20.08 19.10 12.44
CA GLY A 90 -21.47 18.71 12.23
C GLY A 90 -21.61 17.65 11.16
N LYS A 91 -22.63 16.81 11.29
CA LYS A 91 -23.03 15.81 10.31
C LYS A 91 -24.53 15.91 10.10
N GLN A 92 -24.95 16.03 8.85
CA GLN A 92 -26.35 15.87 8.47
C GLN A 92 -26.70 14.38 8.51
N GLU A 93 -27.72 14.04 9.29
CA GLU A 93 -28.23 12.67 9.43
C GLU A 93 -29.70 12.65 9.02
N GLU A 94 -30.24 11.46 8.76
CA GLU A 94 -31.67 11.30 8.48
C GLU A 94 -32.48 11.76 9.71
N GLY A 95 -33.22 12.87 9.55
CA GLY A 95 -33.98 13.48 10.64
C GLY A 95 -33.34 14.68 11.34
N GLY A 96 -32.17 15.17 10.90
CA GLY A 96 -31.64 16.45 11.38
C GLY A 96 -30.13 16.68 11.26
N LEU A 97 -29.60 17.45 12.21
CA LEU A 97 -28.19 17.84 12.31
C LEU A 97 -27.61 17.34 13.63
N ARG A 98 -26.51 16.59 13.55
CA ARG A 98 -25.72 16.19 14.71
C ARG A 98 -24.49 17.08 14.82
N LEU A 99 -24.24 17.66 15.98
CA LEU A 99 -23.08 18.51 16.24
C LEU A 99 -22.17 17.92 17.31
N PHE A 100 -20.86 18.16 17.13
CA PHE A 100 -19.81 17.82 18.08
C PHE A 100 -19.07 19.12 18.43
N LEU A 101 -19.15 19.51 19.69
CA LEU A 101 -18.42 20.64 20.24
C LEU A 101 -17.28 20.13 21.12
N ALA A 102 -16.07 20.16 20.58
CA ALA A 102 -14.85 19.76 21.28
C ALA A 102 -14.19 20.95 21.94
N ARG A 103 -13.76 20.78 23.18
CA ARG A 103 -12.95 21.72 23.97
C ARG A 103 -11.85 20.93 24.67
N LYS A 104 -10.87 21.64 25.27
CA LYS A 104 -9.75 21.03 26.01
C LYS A 104 -10.14 20.10 27.16
N ASP A 105 -11.37 20.19 27.65
CA ASP A 105 -11.91 19.40 28.78
C ASP A 105 -12.86 18.27 28.33
N GLY A 106 -13.23 18.20 27.05
CA GLY A 106 -14.05 17.10 26.52
C GLY A 106 -14.85 17.47 25.28
N VAL A 107 -15.70 16.54 24.86
CA VAL A 107 -16.61 16.73 23.71
C VAL A 107 -18.06 16.58 24.13
N LYS A 108 -18.85 17.62 23.86
CA LYS A 108 -20.32 17.59 23.94
C LYS A 108 -20.89 17.27 22.57
N GLU A 109 -21.93 16.46 22.56
CA GLU A 109 -22.61 16.01 21.35
C GLU A 109 -24.11 16.32 21.47
N GLY A 110 -24.72 16.79 20.39
CA GLY A 110 -26.16 17.03 20.32
C GLY A 110 -26.74 16.60 18.98
N ARG A 111 -27.99 16.13 18.98
CA ARG A 111 -28.78 15.81 17.79
C ARG A 111 -30.01 16.71 17.74
N PHE A 112 -30.20 17.41 16.63
CA PHE A 112 -31.17 18.47 16.50
C PHE A 112 -32.02 18.29 15.25
N ALA A 113 -33.34 18.44 15.37
CA ALA A 113 -34.23 18.34 14.22
C ALA A 113 -34.03 19.48 13.21
N THR A 114 -33.55 20.64 13.65
CA THR A 114 -33.28 21.81 12.79
C THR A 114 -31.98 22.51 13.17
N PRO A 115 -31.34 23.25 12.22
CA PRO A 115 -30.18 24.08 12.51
C PRO A 115 -30.44 25.16 13.58
N ASP A 116 -31.65 25.73 13.64
CA ASP A 116 -32.01 26.74 14.63
C ASP A 116 -31.99 26.21 16.07
N LEU A 117 -32.44 24.97 16.27
CA LEU A 117 -32.35 24.31 17.58
C LEU A 117 -30.89 24.05 17.97
N ALA A 118 -30.06 23.67 17.01
CA ALA A 118 -28.63 23.52 17.23
C ALA A 118 -27.96 24.88 17.54
N TRP A 119 -28.40 25.96 16.92
CA TRP A 119 -27.95 27.32 17.23
C TRP A 119 -28.33 27.75 18.65
N LEU A 120 -29.57 27.49 19.07
CA LEU A 120 -30.01 27.73 20.46
C LEU A 120 -29.19 26.94 21.48
N TRP A 121 -28.82 25.70 21.15
CA TRP A 121 -27.92 24.91 21.99
C TRP A 121 -26.55 25.58 22.15
N LEU A 122 -25.96 26.11 21.08
CA LEU A 122 -24.69 26.85 21.16
C LEU A 122 -24.78 28.17 21.94
N GLN A 123 -25.95 28.82 21.95
CA GLN A 123 -26.20 29.97 22.84
C GLN A 123 -26.21 29.54 24.32
N GLY A 124 -26.79 28.35 24.60
CA GLY A 124 -26.74 27.72 25.92
C GLY A 124 -25.31 27.36 26.36
N GLU A 125 -24.47 26.94 25.40
CA GLU A 125 -23.04 26.65 25.60
C GLU A 125 -22.15 27.91 25.70
N GLY A 126 -22.74 29.11 25.63
CA GLY A 126 -22.05 30.39 25.75
C GLY A 126 -21.18 30.78 24.55
N LEU A 127 -21.33 30.10 23.41
CA LEU A 127 -20.56 30.40 22.19
C LEU A 127 -21.25 31.42 21.28
N ALA A 128 -22.58 31.42 21.27
CA ALA A 128 -23.40 32.32 20.46
C ALA A 128 -24.13 33.36 21.32
N GLN A 129 -24.40 34.53 20.73
CA GLN A 129 -25.17 35.58 21.41
C GLN A 129 -26.60 35.12 21.68
N ARG A 130 -27.06 35.25 22.93
CA ARG A 130 -28.43 34.91 23.32
C ARG A 130 -29.45 35.68 22.50
N PHE A 131 -30.48 34.97 22.05
CA PHE A 131 -31.59 35.49 21.23
C PHE A 131 -31.18 35.99 19.83
N SER A 132 -29.98 35.66 19.36
CA SER A 132 -29.60 35.90 17.96
C SER A 132 -30.18 34.83 17.03
N ALA A 133 -30.55 35.23 15.82
CA ALA A 133 -30.92 34.29 14.75
C ALA A 133 -29.65 33.68 14.15
N LEU A 134 -29.76 32.44 13.62
CA LEU A 134 -28.69 31.83 12.85
C LEU A 134 -28.51 32.63 11.54
N PRO A 135 -27.27 33.03 11.18
CA PRO A 135 -27.05 33.75 9.93
C PRO A 135 -27.41 32.94 8.68
N HIS A 136 -27.68 33.65 7.58
CA HIS A 136 -27.85 33.06 6.26
C HIS A 136 -26.66 33.44 5.38
N PRO A 137 -25.77 32.50 5.03
CA PRO A 137 -24.63 32.79 4.18
C PRO A 137 -25.08 33.13 2.76
N SER A 138 -24.37 34.06 2.12
CA SER A 138 -24.67 34.55 0.77
C SER A 138 -24.22 33.62 -0.35
N LEU A 139 -23.17 32.83 -0.11
CA LEU A 139 -22.63 31.88 -1.08
C LEU A 139 -23.46 30.59 -1.10
N SER A 140 -23.60 30.02 -2.29
CA SER A 140 -24.19 28.70 -2.50
C SER A 140 -23.29 27.58 -2.00
N GLU A 141 -23.85 26.37 -1.84
CA GLU A 141 -23.09 25.18 -1.46
C GLU A 141 -22.00 24.85 -2.51
N GLU A 142 -22.31 25.03 -3.80
CA GLU A 142 -21.37 24.78 -4.90
C GLU A 142 -20.17 25.74 -4.84
N GLU A 143 -20.43 27.03 -4.64
CA GLU A 143 -19.36 28.03 -4.51
C GLU A 143 -18.47 27.77 -3.28
N LEU A 144 -19.07 27.39 -2.14
CA LEU A 144 -18.29 27.07 -0.94
C LEU A 144 -17.45 25.80 -1.11
N ARG A 145 -17.96 24.78 -1.82
CA ARG A 145 -17.19 23.57 -2.14
C ARG A 145 -16.02 23.88 -3.07
N ALA A 146 -16.22 24.71 -4.09
CA ALA A 146 -15.16 25.16 -4.98
C ALA A 146 -14.04 25.86 -4.19
N LEU A 147 -14.40 26.80 -3.30
CA LEU A 147 -13.43 27.47 -2.42
C LEU A 147 -12.69 26.49 -1.49
N ALA A 148 -13.39 25.52 -0.91
CA ALA A 148 -12.80 24.49 -0.06
C ALA A 148 -11.83 23.55 -0.81
N GLN A 149 -11.93 23.49 -2.13
CA GLN A 149 -11.03 22.76 -3.02
C GLN A 149 -9.88 23.63 -3.55
N GLY A 150 -9.88 24.92 -3.21
CA GLY A 150 -8.88 25.89 -3.67
C GLY A 150 -9.17 26.48 -5.05
N GLU A 151 -10.40 26.31 -5.56
CA GLU A 151 -10.81 26.86 -6.84
C GLU A 151 -11.24 28.32 -6.71
N ASN A 152 -10.85 29.16 -7.68
CA ASN A 152 -11.14 30.60 -7.73
C ASN A 152 -10.93 31.30 -6.37
N PRO A 153 -9.74 31.17 -5.75
CA PRO A 153 -9.54 31.59 -4.38
C PRO A 153 -9.67 33.11 -4.23
N ASP A 154 -10.42 33.54 -3.23
CA ASP A 154 -10.33 34.91 -2.74
C ASP A 154 -8.97 35.15 -2.05
N PRO A 155 -8.59 36.40 -1.71
CA PRO A 155 -7.28 36.68 -1.10
C PRO A 155 -6.99 35.90 0.20
N LEU A 156 -8.03 35.53 0.95
CA LEU A 156 -7.89 34.79 2.20
C LEU A 156 -7.61 33.30 1.93
N HIS A 157 -8.32 32.69 0.96
CA HIS A 157 -8.06 31.33 0.51
C HIS A 157 -6.73 31.21 -0.23
N GLN A 158 -6.33 32.24 -0.98
CA GLN A 158 -5.01 32.28 -1.59
C GLN A 158 -3.92 32.26 -0.52
N SER A 159 -4.09 33.00 0.58
CA SER A 159 -3.16 32.96 1.72
C SER A 159 -3.10 31.56 2.36
N ALA A 160 -4.20 30.80 2.38
CA ALA A 160 -4.23 29.41 2.86
C ALA A 160 -3.46 28.46 1.95
N LEU A 161 -3.63 28.58 0.64
CA LEU A 161 -2.86 27.80 -0.33
C LEU A 161 -1.36 28.13 -0.23
N ASP A 162 -1.01 29.41 -0.14
CA ASP A 162 0.37 29.87 0.02
C ASP A 162 0.99 29.36 1.32
N LEU A 163 0.25 29.38 2.44
CA LEU A 163 0.71 28.81 3.71
C LEU A 163 0.97 27.31 3.59
N LYS A 164 0.07 26.57 2.95
CA LYS A 164 0.21 25.12 2.71
C LYS A 164 1.45 24.79 1.87
N GLU A 165 1.82 25.68 0.96
CA GLU A 165 3.02 25.58 0.11
C GLU A 165 4.29 26.18 0.77
N GLY A 166 4.21 26.63 2.03
CA GLY A 166 5.34 27.20 2.76
C GLY A 166 5.72 28.62 2.33
N ARG A 167 4.88 29.31 1.56
CA ARG A 167 5.10 30.68 1.05
C ARG A 167 4.72 31.80 2.04
N GLY A 168 4.29 31.45 3.26
CA GLY A 168 3.98 32.39 4.35
C GLY A 168 2.50 32.45 4.73
N SER A 169 2.20 32.98 5.93
CA SER A 169 0.85 33.00 6.52
C SER A 169 -0.06 34.14 6.06
N GLY A 170 0.51 35.24 5.56
CA GLY A 170 -0.25 36.35 4.97
C GLY A 170 -1.39 36.86 5.87
N LEU A 171 -2.62 36.83 5.34
CA LEU A 171 -3.82 37.31 6.04
C LEU A 171 -4.29 36.40 7.19
N LEU A 172 -3.69 35.23 7.39
CA LEU A 172 -4.15 34.23 8.35
C LEU A 172 -3.67 34.47 9.79
N GLU A 173 -2.70 35.37 9.97
CA GLU A 173 -2.17 35.72 11.30
C GLU A 173 -3.25 36.37 12.16
N GLY A 174 -3.48 35.82 13.35
CA GLY A 174 -4.56 36.24 14.24
C GLY A 174 -5.96 35.74 13.87
N ILE A 175 -6.10 35.05 12.72
CA ILE A 175 -7.35 34.37 12.32
C ILE A 175 -7.30 32.90 12.74
N LEU A 176 -6.19 32.21 12.47
CA LEU A 176 -6.02 30.80 12.79
C LEU A 176 -5.25 30.59 14.09
N PRO A 177 -5.47 29.44 14.78
CA PRO A 177 -4.68 29.07 15.94
C PRO A 177 -3.18 28.99 15.65
N GLU A 178 -2.36 29.43 16.61
CA GLU A 178 -0.90 29.47 16.45
C GLU A 178 -0.31 28.10 16.14
N ARG A 179 -0.76 27.04 16.84
CA ARG A 179 -0.29 25.66 16.60
C ARG A 179 -0.51 25.25 15.13
N LEU A 180 -1.65 25.61 14.55
CA LEU A 180 -1.98 25.30 13.16
C LEU A 180 -1.11 26.08 12.17
N LEU A 181 -0.89 27.37 12.42
CA LEU A 181 0.00 28.20 11.59
C LEU A 181 1.44 27.68 11.62
N LEU A 182 1.97 27.39 12.81
CA LEU A 182 3.34 26.92 13.00
C LEU A 182 3.60 25.58 12.31
N LEU A 183 2.63 24.67 12.34
CA LEU A 183 2.71 23.37 11.64
C LEU A 183 3.00 23.59 10.14
N TRP A 184 2.19 24.41 9.47
CA TRP A 184 2.34 24.67 8.03
C TRP A 184 3.57 25.53 7.70
N GLN A 185 4.11 26.26 8.67
CA GLN A 185 5.42 26.94 8.56
C GLN A 185 6.61 25.99 8.80
N GLY A 186 6.39 24.68 8.95
CA GLY A 186 7.43 23.68 9.14
C GLY A 186 7.89 23.49 10.59
N LYS A 187 7.29 24.21 11.55
CA LYS A 187 7.52 23.98 13.00
C LYS A 187 6.55 22.92 13.50
N LEU A 188 6.92 21.66 13.29
CA LEU A 188 6.11 20.50 13.67
C LEU A 188 5.80 20.50 15.18
N PRO A 189 4.53 20.30 15.59
CA PRO A 189 4.19 20.02 16.99
C PRO A 189 4.88 18.74 17.50
N PRO A 190 5.07 18.59 18.81
CA PRO A 190 5.81 17.45 19.38
C PRO A 190 5.31 16.07 18.94
N ALA A 191 3.99 15.88 18.79
CA ALA A 191 3.41 14.64 18.26
C ALA A 191 3.88 14.32 16.83
N TYR A 192 3.95 15.33 15.94
CA TYR A 192 4.43 15.18 14.56
C TYR A 192 5.94 14.94 14.51
N GLN A 193 6.70 15.61 15.39
CA GLN A 193 8.13 15.39 15.52
C GLN A 193 8.46 13.94 15.89
N ALA A 194 7.68 13.32 16.79
CA ALA A 194 7.90 11.93 17.18
C ALA A 194 7.81 10.96 15.99
N PHE A 195 6.82 11.13 15.11
CA PHE A 195 6.70 10.33 13.89
C PHE A 195 7.75 10.68 12.82
N ALA A 196 8.18 11.95 12.76
CA ALA A 196 9.31 12.34 11.90
C ALA A 196 10.63 11.69 12.35
N LEU A 197 10.84 11.50 13.66
CA LEU A 197 11.99 10.76 14.19
C LEU A 197 11.90 9.26 13.88
N LEU A 198 10.70 8.67 13.97
CA LEU A 198 10.46 7.27 13.59
C LEU A 198 10.80 7.04 12.11
N SER A 199 10.35 7.92 11.20
CA SER A 199 10.63 7.77 9.76
C SER A 199 12.11 7.95 9.41
N GLN A 200 12.87 8.66 10.26
CA GLN A 200 14.33 8.80 10.15
C GLN A 200 15.10 7.63 10.79
N GLY A 201 14.41 6.65 11.40
CA GLY A 201 15.05 5.55 12.13
C GLY A 201 15.67 5.95 13.48
N LYS A 202 15.38 7.16 13.99
CA LYS A 202 15.93 7.68 15.26
C LYS A 202 15.14 7.18 16.46
N ARG A 203 15.26 5.87 16.71
CA ARG A 203 14.51 5.13 17.74
C ARG A 203 14.58 5.77 19.14
N GLU A 204 15.78 6.01 19.65
CA GLU A 204 15.97 6.51 21.03
C GLU A 204 15.43 7.93 21.23
N GLU A 205 15.62 8.80 20.24
CA GLU A 205 15.07 10.16 20.28
C GLU A 205 13.55 10.14 20.25
N ALA A 206 12.95 9.27 19.42
CA ALA A 206 11.50 9.09 19.35
C ALA A 206 10.92 8.60 20.68
N LEU A 207 11.56 7.61 21.32
CA LEU A 207 11.13 7.09 22.63
C LEU A 207 11.24 8.15 23.74
N LYS A 208 12.35 8.90 23.76
CA LYS A 208 12.53 9.99 24.72
C LYS A 208 11.48 11.07 24.53
N LEU A 209 11.15 11.42 23.29
CA LEU A 209 10.10 12.39 23.01
C LEU A 209 8.73 11.84 23.44
N ALA A 210 8.38 10.61 23.05
CA ALA A 210 7.14 9.94 23.42
C ALA A 210 6.89 9.92 24.94
N GLU A 211 7.94 9.72 25.75
CA GLU A 211 7.84 9.78 27.20
C GLU A 211 7.40 11.15 27.72
N THR A 212 7.86 12.24 27.08
CA THR A 212 7.40 13.59 27.45
C THR A 212 5.95 13.85 27.02
N LEU A 213 5.52 13.24 25.91
CA LEU A 213 4.16 13.34 25.37
C LEU A 213 3.10 12.64 26.23
N LEU A 214 3.48 11.72 27.12
CA LEU A 214 2.55 11.06 28.06
C LEU A 214 1.83 12.05 29.00
N LYS A 215 2.35 13.27 29.18
CA LYS A 215 1.73 14.33 30.00
C LYS A 215 0.90 15.32 29.18
N GLY A 216 0.86 15.12 27.87
CA GLY A 216 0.24 16.02 26.90
C GLY A 216 -1.27 15.87 26.76
N ASP A 217 -1.78 16.51 25.70
CA ASP A 217 -3.19 16.38 25.29
C ASP A 217 -3.49 15.02 24.62
N VAL A 218 -4.71 14.86 24.09
CA VAL A 218 -5.13 13.60 23.45
C VAL A 218 -4.25 13.25 22.24
N LEU A 219 -3.79 14.24 21.46
CA LEU A 219 -2.95 13.99 20.29
C LEU A 219 -1.57 13.51 20.73
N GLU A 220 -0.99 14.17 21.72
CA GLU A 220 0.35 13.87 22.23
C GLU A 220 0.37 12.50 22.94
N LYS A 221 -0.59 12.20 23.82
CA LYS A 221 -0.69 10.89 24.47
C LYS A 221 -0.97 9.76 23.47
N THR A 222 -1.80 10.00 22.46
CA THR A 222 -2.04 9.00 21.40
C THR A 222 -0.77 8.77 20.58
N ALA A 223 -0.03 9.83 20.23
CA ALA A 223 1.25 9.70 19.56
C ALA A 223 2.27 8.93 20.41
N ALA A 224 2.33 9.19 21.72
CA ALA A 224 3.19 8.43 22.63
C ALA A 224 2.88 6.93 22.60
N GLU A 225 1.59 6.57 22.73
CA GLU A 225 1.14 5.18 22.67
C GLU A 225 1.56 4.51 21.37
N LEU A 226 1.25 5.14 20.23
CA LEU A 226 1.58 4.58 18.91
C LEU A 226 3.09 4.46 18.70
N VAL A 227 3.91 5.38 19.22
CA VAL A 227 5.38 5.28 19.17
C VAL A 227 5.87 4.10 19.99
N PHE A 228 5.41 3.95 21.24
CA PHE A 228 5.78 2.80 22.06
C PHE A 228 5.34 1.48 21.42
N ARG A 229 4.12 1.45 20.87
CA ARG A 229 3.56 0.29 20.18
C ARG A 229 4.35 -0.11 18.94
N THR A 230 4.74 0.87 18.11
CA THR A 230 5.51 0.67 16.88
C THR A 230 6.93 0.18 17.17
N LEU A 231 7.52 0.65 18.27
CA LEU A 231 8.88 0.26 18.67
C LEU A 231 8.90 -0.95 19.61
N GLU A 232 7.75 -1.53 19.94
CA GLU A 232 7.59 -2.63 20.90
C GLU A 232 8.21 -2.32 22.26
N ASP A 233 8.18 -1.05 22.68
CA ASP A 233 8.68 -0.62 23.99
C ASP A 233 7.71 -1.06 25.10
N PRO A 234 8.15 -1.78 26.16
CA PRO A 234 7.28 -2.36 27.17
C PRO A 234 6.28 -1.38 27.83
N ARG A 235 6.54 -0.07 27.78
CA ARG A 235 5.67 0.97 28.33
C ARG A 235 4.33 1.10 27.60
N TRP A 236 4.21 0.60 26.36
CA TRP A 236 2.96 0.70 25.57
C TRP A 236 1.75 0.13 26.33
N LYS A 237 1.91 -0.96 27.07
CA LYS A 237 0.80 -1.59 27.81
C LYS A 237 0.19 -0.68 28.88
N GLU A 238 1.01 0.11 29.56
CA GLU A 238 0.54 1.06 30.57
C GLU A 238 0.08 2.37 29.94
N ALA A 239 0.78 2.83 28.89
CA ALA A 239 0.38 3.98 28.11
C ALA A 239 -1.04 3.80 27.50
N ALA A 240 -1.37 2.62 26.98
CA ALA A 240 -2.72 2.28 26.50
C ALA A 240 -3.78 2.42 27.60
N ARG A 241 -3.54 1.87 28.80
CA ARG A 241 -4.46 1.94 29.94
C ARG A 241 -4.68 3.37 30.42
N THR A 242 -3.61 4.15 30.53
CA THR A 242 -3.69 5.56 30.94
C THR A 242 -4.37 6.42 29.86
N LEU A 243 -4.15 6.12 28.57
CA LEU A 243 -4.83 6.79 27.46
C LEU A 243 -6.34 6.53 27.50
N ALA A 244 -6.75 5.27 27.70
CA ALA A 244 -8.17 4.90 27.75
C ALA A 244 -8.90 5.49 28.97
N GLN A 245 -8.21 5.61 30.10
CA GLN A 245 -8.74 6.29 31.29
C GLN A 245 -8.88 7.80 31.08
N ALA A 246 -7.89 8.43 30.44
CA ALA A 246 -7.89 9.87 30.20
C ALA A 246 -8.89 10.30 29.11
N PHE A 247 -9.09 9.46 28.09
CA PHE A 247 -9.95 9.74 26.93
C PHE A 247 -10.85 8.53 26.63
N PRO A 248 -11.87 8.28 27.48
CA PRO A 248 -12.75 7.11 27.33
C PRO A 248 -13.58 7.12 26.05
N GLU A 249 -13.68 8.26 25.36
CA GLU A 249 -14.33 8.39 24.06
C GLU A 249 -13.50 7.87 22.87
N LEU A 250 -12.20 7.60 23.04
CA LEU A 250 -11.29 7.18 21.97
C LEU A 250 -11.34 5.65 21.76
N PRO A 251 -11.86 5.15 20.62
CA PRO A 251 -11.96 3.71 20.37
C PRO A 251 -10.59 3.01 20.37
N LEU A 252 -9.60 3.61 19.69
CA LEU A 252 -8.22 3.13 19.65
C LEU A 252 -7.64 2.87 21.03
N ALA A 253 -7.92 3.71 22.03
CA ALA A 253 -7.36 3.52 23.36
C ALA A 253 -7.85 2.23 24.01
N TRP A 254 -9.13 1.90 23.84
CA TRP A 254 -9.70 0.64 24.32
C TRP A 254 -9.23 -0.57 23.49
N GLU A 255 -9.00 -0.38 22.20
CA GLU A 255 -8.35 -1.39 21.35
C GLU A 255 -6.93 -1.72 21.84
N GLU A 256 -6.09 -0.73 22.10
CA GLU A 256 -4.74 -0.94 22.62
C GLU A 256 -4.76 -1.56 24.02
N VAL A 257 -5.71 -1.19 24.89
CA VAL A 257 -5.92 -1.90 26.17
C VAL A 257 -6.25 -3.38 25.93
N SER A 258 -7.07 -3.69 24.93
CA SER A 258 -7.39 -5.08 24.60
C SER A 258 -6.16 -5.86 24.14
N PHE A 259 -5.29 -5.25 23.30
CA PHE A 259 -4.03 -5.86 22.90
C PHE A 259 -3.08 -6.04 24.08
N ALA A 260 -2.97 -5.04 24.95
CA ALA A 260 -2.16 -5.14 26.17
C ALA A 260 -2.65 -6.27 27.08
N ALA A 261 -3.97 -6.41 27.21
CA ALA A 261 -4.60 -7.47 27.97
C ALA A 261 -4.39 -8.86 27.34
N PHE A 262 -4.48 -9.00 26.00
CA PHE A 262 -4.13 -10.25 25.32
C PHE A 262 -2.67 -10.65 25.55
N ALA A 263 -1.75 -9.70 25.45
CA ALA A 263 -0.33 -9.92 25.72
C ALA A 263 -0.02 -10.23 27.19
N ASP A 264 -0.95 -9.95 28.10
CA ASP A 264 -0.90 -10.31 29.53
C ASP A 264 -1.76 -11.55 29.85
N GLU A 265 -2.37 -12.19 28.85
CA GLU A 265 -3.35 -13.29 28.99
C GLU A 265 -4.58 -12.96 29.86
N LYS A 266 -4.92 -11.68 30.00
CA LYS A 266 -6.06 -11.18 30.79
C LYS A 266 -7.33 -11.11 29.95
N GLY A 267 -7.95 -12.25 29.68
CA GLY A 267 -9.16 -12.35 28.84
C GLY A 267 -10.33 -11.47 29.29
N GLU A 268 -10.57 -11.35 30.60
CA GLU A 268 -11.64 -10.49 31.15
C GLU A 268 -11.40 -9.00 30.86
N GLU A 269 -10.16 -8.53 31.04
CA GLU A 269 -9.78 -7.14 30.73
C GLU A 269 -9.91 -6.86 29.23
N ALA A 270 -9.45 -7.78 28.39
CA ALA A 270 -9.56 -7.67 26.94
C ALA A 270 -11.03 -7.56 26.51
N ARG A 271 -11.91 -8.41 27.05
CA ARG A 271 -13.35 -8.39 26.78
C ARG A 271 -13.95 -7.04 27.15
N ASP A 272 -13.68 -6.54 28.34
CA ASP A 272 -14.26 -5.30 28.84
C ASP A 272 -13.80 -4.08 28.03
N ALA A 273 -12.53 -4.07 27.60
CA ALA A 273 -11.98 -3.05 26.72
C ALA A 273 -12.64 -3.10 25.33
N LEU A 274 -12.77 -4.29 24.72
CA LEU A 274 -13.42 -4.46 23.43
C LEU A 274 -14.90 -4.08 23.45
N LEU A 275 -15.62 -4.41 24.53
CA LEU A 275 -17.01 -3.97 24.69
C LEU A 275 -17.13 -2.44 24.77
N LYS A 276 -16.14 -1.74 25.32
CA LYS A 276 -16.09 -0.27 25.28
C LYS A 276 -15.78 0.25 23.88
N ALA A 277 -14.80 -0.33 23.18
CA ALA A 277 -14.48 0.01 21.80
C ALA A 277 -15.70 -0.17 20.86
N ILE A 278 -16.41 -1.29 20.98
CA ILE A 278 -17.62 -1.61 20.20
C ILE A 278 -18.76 -0.62 20.47
N ARG A 279 -18.94 -0.14 21.71
CA ARG A 279 -19.95 0.89 22.00
C ARG A 279 -19.66 2.20 21.27
N LEU A 280 -18.38 2.51 21.03
CA LEU A 280 -17.95 3.71 20.33
C LEU A 280 -17.98 3.53 18.81
N ARG A 281 -17.62 2.34 18.32
CA ARG A 281 -17.56 1.98 16.89
C ARG A 281 -18.10 0.55 16.66
N PRO A 282 -19.43 0.37 16.58
CA PRO A 282 -20.06 -0.95 16.56
C PRO A 282 -19.94 -1.69 15.23
N ASP A 283 -19.60 -0.98 14.16
CA ASP A 283 -19.48 -1.46 12.79
C ASP A 283 -18.06 -1.92 12.41
N TYR A 284 -17.09 -1.76 13.31
CA TYR A 284 -15.71 -2.19 13.06
C TYR A 284 -15.53 -3.69 13.34
N TRP A 285 -15.48 -4.48 12.26
CA TRP A 285 -15.46 -5.94 12.30
C TRP A 285 -14.31 -6.51 13.16
N LEU A 286 -13.14 -5.85 13.17
CA LEU A 286 -11.97 -6.35 13.89
C LEU A 286 -12.19 -6.41 15.41
N TYR A 287 -12.96 -5.47 15.97
CA TYR A 287 -13.34 -5.51 17.39
C TYR A 287 -14.17 -6.73 17.73
N TRP A 288 -15.03 -7.18 16.81
CA TRP A 288 -15.84 -8.38 17.00
C TRP A 288 -14.99 -9.66 16.89
N THR A 289 -14.02 -9.68 15.97
CA THR A 289 -13.03 -10.75 15.87
C THR A 289 -12.25 -10.89 17.17
N ASN A 290 -11.69 -9.79 17.67
CA ASN A 290 -10.93 -9.76 18.93
C ASN A 290 -11.83 -10.08 20.13
N LEU A 291 -13.10 -9.64 20.12
CA LEU A 291 -14.04 -9.98 21.20
C LEU A 291 -14.29 -11.49 21.25
N GLY A 292 -14.28 -12.15 20.09
CA GLY A 292 -14.31 -13.61 19.99
C GLY A 292 -13.15 -14.26 20.75
N TRP A 293 -11.93 -13.75 20.54
CA TRP A 293 -10.75 -14.19 21.27
C TRP A 293 -10.82 -13.93 22.77
N ALA A 294 -11.32 -12.77 23.20
CA ALA A 294 -11.50 -12.47 24.61
C ALA A 294 -12.51 -13.42 25.28
N TYR A 295 -13.62 -13.75 24.60
CA TYR A 295 -14.56 -14.76 25.09
C TYR A 295 -13.95 -16.16 25.11
N TYR A 296 -13.15 -16.51 24.10
CA TYR A 296 -12.41 -17.77 24.10
C TYR A 296 -11.47 -17.90 25.31
N LEU A 297 -10.67 -16.88 25.61
CA LEU A 297 -9.76 -16.87 26.76
C LEU A 297 -10.49 -16.96 28.11
N THR A 298 -11.74 -16.50 28.17
CA THR A 298 -12.60 -16.58 29.37
C THR A 298 -13.45 -17.85 29.41
N GLY A 299 -13.31 -18.74 28.42
CA GLY A 299 -14.02 -20.02 28.32
C GLY A 299 -15.46 -19.93 27.77
N ASP A 300 -15.92 -18.75 27.35
CA ASP A 300 -17.28 -18.53 26.81
C ASP A 300 -17.32 -18.76 25.30
N LEU A 301 -17.12 -20.02 24.89
CA LEU A 301 -17.13 -20.43 23.48
C LEU A 301 -18.43 -20.05 22.73
N PRO A 302 -19.65 -20.17 23.31
CA PRO A 302 -20.86 -19.72 22.64
C PRO A 302 -20.82 -18.25 22.24
N ARG A 303 -20.35 -17.36 23.13
CA ARG A 303 -20.20 -15.94 22.79
C ARG A 303 -19.04 -15.67 21.85
N ALA A 304 -17.97 -16.46 21.91
CA ALA A 304 -16.89 -16.37 20.93
C ALA A 304 -17.40 -16.60 19.50
N ILE A 305 -18.22 -17.64 19.31
CA ILE A 305 -18.86 -17.93 18.01
C ILE A 305 -19.80 -16.81 17.58
N LEU A 306 -20.61 -16.25 18.49
CA LEU A 306 -21.51 -15.13 18.17
C LEU A 306 -20.73 -13.88 17.76
N ALA A 307 -19.64 -13.56 18.45
CA ALA A 307 -18.78 -12.43 18.12
C ALA A 307 -18.13 -12.60 16.73
N SER A 308 -17.56 -13.78 16.42
CA SER A 308 -17.01 -14.05 15.09
C SER A 308 -18.07 -14.08 13.99
N LYS A 309 -19.29 -14.56 14.26
CA LYS A 309 -20.41 -14.43 13.30
C LYS A 309 -20.71 -12.96 13.00
N ARG A 310 -20.74 -12.11 14.03
CA ARG A 310 -20.95 -10.68 13.86
C ARG A 310 -19.83 -10.02 13.04
N ALA A 311 -18.58 -10.41 13.26
CA ALA A 311 -17.45 -9.96 12.44
C ALA A 311 -17.64 -10.31 10.96
N VAL A 312 -18.03 -11.57 10.67
CA VAL A 312 -18.33 -12.05 9.31
C VAL A 312 -19.51 -11.30 8.67
N GLU A 313 -20.56 -10.97 9.43
CA GLU A 313 -21.70 -10.19 8.93
C GLU A 313 -21.31 -8.74 8.56
N LEU A 314 -20.41 -8.14 9.34
CA LEU A 314 -19.94 -6.77 9.10
C LEU A 314 -18.95 -6.70 7.93
N MET A 315 -18.01 -7.64 7.88
CA MET A 315 -17.05 -7.76 6.79
C MET A 315 -16.65 -9.22 6.59
N PRO A 316 -17.14 -9.89 5.53
CA PRO A 316 -16.68 -11.22 5.17
C PRO A 316 -15.20 -11.18 4.75
N ASN A 317 -14.29 -11.71 5.57
CA ASN A 317 -12.87 -11.84 5.27
C ASN A 317 -12.30 -13.16 5.81
N ALA A 318 -11.12 -13.56 5.33
CA ALA A 318 -10.53 -14.85 5.67
C ALA A 318 -10.27 -14.98 7.19
N THR A 319 -9.63 -13.98 7.81
CA THR A 319 -9.37 -13.94 9.26
C THR A 319 -10.62 -14.16 10.13
N ALA A 320 -11.74 -13.48 9.83
CA ALA A 320 -12.99 -13.65 10.57
C ALA A 320 -13.58 -15.06 10.41
N TYR A 321 -13.50 -15.65 9.21
CA TYR A 321 -13.93 -17.02 8.96
C TYR A 321 -12.99 -18.06 9.58
N TYR A 322 -11.66 -17.83 9.62
CA TYR A 322 -10.71 -18.69 10.31
C TYR A 322 -11.04 -18.76 11.80
N ASN A 323 -11.25 -17.62 12.45
CA ASN A 323 -11.61 -17.55 13.87
C ASN A 323 -12.97 -18.20 14.14
N LEU A 324 -13.96 -17.98 13.26
CA LEU A 324 -15.25 -18.67 13.36
C LEU A 324 -15.09 -20.20 13.23
N GLY A 325 -14.26 -20.66 12.30
CA GLY A 325 -13.95 -22.08 12.11
C GLY A 325 -13.29 -22.69 13.33
N LEU A 326 -12.33 -21.97 13.90
CA LEU A 326 -11.62 -22.35 15.11
C LEU A 326 -12.53 -22.49 16.32
N PHE A 327 -13.32 -21.47 16.62
CA PHE A 327 -14.23 -21.51 17.77
C PHE A 327 -15.31 -22.59 17.60
N LYS A 328 -15.82 -22.81 16.37
CA LYS A 328 -16.74 -23.92 16.09
C LYS A 328 -16.09 -25.29 16.25
N ALA A 329 -14.82 -25.44 15.83
CA ALA A 329 -14.08 -26.69 15.97
C ALA A 329 -13.93 -27.08 17.45
N ILE A 330 -13.52 -26.11 18.28
CA ILE A 330 -13.33 -26.30 19.73
C ILE A 330 -14.67 -26.57 20.42
N TYR A 331 -15.74 -25.89 20.00
CA TYR A 331 -17.09 -26.10 20.52
C TYR A 331 -17.70 -27.46 20.14
N GLY A 332 -17.17 -28.13 19.10
CA GLY A 332 -17.69 -29.42 18.63
C GLY A 332 -18.58 -29.37 17.38
N ASP A 333 -18.78 -28.19 16.77
CA ASP A 333 -19.53 -28.02 15.53
C ASP A 333 -18.62 -28.25 14.31
N PHE A 334 -18.34 -29.51 14.01
CA PHE A 334 -17.37 -29.88 12.97
C PHE A 334 -17.80 -29.49 11.55
N LEU A 335 -19.09 -29.64 11.24
CA LEU A 335 -19.60 -29.27 9.93
C LEU A 335 -19.57 -27.76 9.74
N GLY A 336 -19.92 -26.99 10.78
CA GLY A 336 -19.79 -25.55 10.77
C GLY A 336 -18.34 -25.08 10.69
N ALA A 337 -17.43 -25.74 11.41
CA ALA A 337 -16.00 -25.41 11.38
C ALA A 337 -15.42 -25.61 9.98
N LYS A 338 -15.69 -26.78 9.37
CA LYS A 338 -15.31 -27.07 7.99
C LYS A 338 -15.83 -26.02 7.02
N ALA A 339 -17.12 -25.68 7.10
CA ALA A 339 -17.73 -24.68 6.23
C ALA A 339 -17.08 -23.29 6.38
N ALA A 340 -16.73 -22.90 7.60
CA ALA A 340 -16.05 -21.64 7.88
C ALA A 340 -14.60 -21.66 7.36
N TYR A 341 -13.82 -22.71 7.61
CA TYR A 341 -12.46 -22.84 7.05
C TYR A 341 -12.47 -22.86 5.52
N ASP A 342 -13.41 -23.56 4.88
CA ASP A 342 -13.55 -23.55 3.42
C ASP A 342 -13.88 -22.15 2.89
N ARG A 343 -14.65 -21.34 3.63
CA ARG A 343 -14.92 -19.94 3.28
C ARG A 343 -13.69 -19.07 3.47
N ALA A 344 -12.96 -19.27 4.56
CA ALA A 344 -11.72 -18.55 4.84
C ALA A 344 -10.69 -18.78 3.73
N LEU A 345 -10.40 -20.04 3.40
CA LEU A 345 -9.43 -20.42 2.38
C LEU A 345 -9.78 -19.92 0.96
N ARG A 346 -11.07 -19.69 0.68
CA ARG A 346 -11.51 -19.09 -0.60
C ARG A 346 -11.37 -17.57 -0.66
N LEU A 347 -11.35 -16.90 0.50
CA LEU A 347 -11.18 -15.46 0.62
C LEU A 347 -9.71 -15.07 0.85
N ASP A 348 -8.88 -16.05 1.17
CA ASP A 348 -7.48 -15.87 1.50
C ASP A 348 -6.64 -15.81 0.22
N GLU A 349 -5.96 -14.69 0.01
CA GLU A 349 -5.07 -14.48 -1.13
C GLU A 349 -3.65 -15.04 -0.88
N GLY A 350 -3.45 -15.76 0.23
CA GLY A 350 -2.21 -16.42 0.62
C GLY A 350 -1.54 -15.83 1.86
N GLU A 351 -2.17 -14.87 2.53
CA GLU A 351 -1.59 -14.09 3.63
C GLU A 351 -2.08 -14.54 5.02
N ASP A 352 -3.33 -15.03 5.13
CA ASP A 352 -3.99 -15.20 6.44
C ASP A 352 -3.90 -16.64 6.99
N PHE A 353 -3.91 -17.67 6.14
CA PHE A 353 -3.87 -19.07 6.58
C PHE A 353 -2.61 -19.45 7.38
N PRO A 354 -1.42 -18.86 7.18
CA PRO A 354 -0.24 -19.20 7.99
C PRO A 354 -0.46 -18.89 9.47
N GLU A 355 -1.04 -17.73 9.80
CA GLU A 355 -1.38 -17.38 11.18
C GLU A 355 -2.49 -18.30 11.72
N ALA A 356 -3.49 -18.63 10.91
CA ALA A 356 -4.52 -19.60 11.30
C ALA A 356 -3.93 -20.99 11.62
N LEU A 357 -2.90 -21.43 10.87
CA LEU A 357 -2.19 -22.69 11.13
C LEU A 357 -1.36 -22.65 12.41
N LYS A 358 -0.70 -21.52 12.68
CA LYS A 358 0.06 -21.28 13.90
C LYS A 358 -0.85 -21.25 15.13
N ASP A 359 -2.01 -20.61 15.02
CA ASP A 359 -3.03 -20.62 16.07
C ASP A 359 -3.56 -22.04 16.34
N LEU A 360 -3.72 -22.85 15.30
CA LEU A 360 -4.09 -24.27 15.42
C LEU A 360 -2.96 -25.14 15.97
N GLU A 361 -1.70 -24.79 15.73
CA GLU A 361 -0.52 -25.47 16.24
C GLU A 361 -0.32 -25.26 17.74
N GLY A 362 -0.51 -24.03 18.23
CA GLY A 362 -0.38 -23.70 19.66
C GLY A 362 -1.47 -24.31 20.54
N ARG A 363 -2.37 -25.12 19.98
CA ARG A 363 -3.55 -25.66 20.64
C ARG A 363 -3.39 -27.13 21.00
N THR A 364 -3.94 -27.49 22.15
CA THR A 364 -3.85 -28.84 22.71
C THR A 364 -5.14 -29.64 22.53
N GLU A 365 -6.20 -28.98 22.06
CA GLU A 365 -7.48 -29.60 21.82
C GLU A 365 -7.37 -30.68 20.73
N PRO A 366 -7.91 -31.89 20.94
CA PRO A 366 -7.88 -33.02 20.00
C PRO A 366 -8.15 -32.70 18.53
N LEU A 367 -8.99 -31.70 18.30
CA LEU A 367 -9.52 -31.33 16.99
C LEU A 367 -8.73 -30.24 16.29
N ALA A 368 -7.91 -29.49 17.03
CA ALA A 368 -7.02 -28.50 16.44
C ALA A 368 -6.05 -29.20 15.47
N LEU A 369 -5.55 -30.38 15.83
CA LEU A 369 -4.67 -31.18 14.97
C LEU A 369 -5.34 -31.61 13.65
N PHE A 370 -6.61 -32.04 13.70
CA PHE A 370 -7.35 -32.38 12.48
C PHE A 370 -7.54 -31.16 11.58
N PHE A 371 -7.98 -30.03 12.14
CA PHE A 371 -8.21 -28.83 11.34
C PHE A 371 -6.92 -28.17 10.86
N ARG A 372 -5.81 -28.32 11.60
CA ARG A 372 -4.46 -27.97 11.13
C ARG A 372 -4.09 -28.77 9.89
N ALA A 373 -4.29 -30.09 9.92
CA ALA A 373 -4.09 -30.95 8.76
C ALA A 373 -4.99 -30.55 7.57
N TYR A 374 -6.27 -30.27 7.87
CA TYR A 374 -7.28 -29.87 6.89
C TYR A 374 -6.95 -28.57 6.15
N VAL A 375 -6.52 -27.54 6.89
CA VAL A 375 -6.10 -26.24 6.36
C VAL A 375 -4.77 -26.40 5.61
N ALA A 376 -3.80 -27.12 6.18
CA ALA A 376 -2.49 -27.35 5.56
C ALA A 376 -2.64 -28.04 4.20
N GLU A 377 -3.43 -29.11 4.11
CA GLU A 377 -3.71 -29.84 2.86
C GLU A 377 -4.22 -28.91 1.76
N ARG A 378 -5.20 -28.05 2.09
CA ARG A 378 -5.80 -27.10 1.14
C ARG A 378 -4.87 -25.96 0.76
N ALA A 379 -3.97 -25.59 1.66
CA ALA A 379 -2.94 -24.61 1.41
C ALA A 379 -1.73 -25.17 0.65
N GLY A 380 -1.75 -26.46 0.26
CA GLY A 380 -0.64 -27.13 -0.41
C GLY A 380 0.54 -27.46 0.51
N LEU A 381 0.35 -27.45 1.82
CA LEU A 381 1.39 -27.74 2.81
C LEU A 381 1.38 -29.22 3.24
N PRO A 382 2.49 -29.73 3.81
CA PRO A 382 2.55 -31.09 4.33
C PRO A 382 1.47 -31.36 5.39
N ALA A 383 0.52 -32.26 5.08
CA ALA A 383 -0.61 -32.57 5.95
C ALA A 383 -0.71 -34.04 6.38
N LYS A 384 -0.08 -34.97 5.64
CA LYS A 384 -0.17 -36.42 5.91
C LYS A 384 0.27 -36.79 7.32
N GLY A 385 1.41 -36.28 7.77
CA GLY A 385 1.90 -36.52 9.13
C GLY A 385 0.92 -36.03 10.21
N LEU A 386 0.23 -34.90 9.97
CA LEU A 386 -0.78 -34.36 10.89
C LEU A 386 -2.04 -35.25 10.94
N TYR A 387 -2.51 -35.74 9.78
CA TYR A 387 -3.63 -36.69 9.74
C TYR A 387 -3.28 -38.03 10.39
N GLN A 388 -2.05 -38.53 10.22
CA GLN A 388 -1.57 -39.74 10.90
C GLN A 388 -1.56 -39.56 12.41
N ALA A 389 -0.94 -38.49 12.90
CA ALA A 389 -0.90 -38.16 14.33
C ALA A 389 -2.31 -38.02 14.93
N PHE A 390 -3.24 -37.41 14.19
CA PHE A 390 -4.65 -37.35 14.60
C PHE A 390 -5.30 -38.74 14.71
N LEU A 391 -5.02 -39.65 13.79
CA LEU A 391 -5.58 -41.01 13.81
C LEU A 391 -4.99 -41.88 14.92
N GLU A 392 -3.71 -41.69 15.25
CA GLU A 392 -3.05 -42.38 16.36
C GLU A 392 -3.65 -41.99 17.70
N THR A 393 -3.89 -40.69 17.90
CA THR A 393 -4.46 -40.13 19.13
C THR A 393 -5.97 -40.31 19.23
N HIS A 394 -6.70 -40.28 18.09
CA HIS A 394 -8.16 -40.28 18.06
C HIS A 394 -8.79 -41.26 17.03
N PRO A 395 -8.48 -42.57 17.10
CA PRO A 395 -8.82 -43.55 16.06
C PRO A 395 -10.33 -43.82 15.88
N ARG A 396 -11.15 -43.51 16.89
CA ARG A 396 -12.61 -43.71 16.91
C ARG A 396 -13.42 -42.42 16.73
N HIS A 397 -12.76 -41.28 16.50
CA HIS A 397 -13.44 -39.99 16.34
C HIS A 397 -14.30 -39.96 15.06
N PRO A 398 -15.45 -39.26 15.01
CA PRO A 398 -16.24 -39.12 13.78
C PRO A 398 -15.46 -38.62 12.55
N LEU A 399 -14.43 -37.79 12.78
CA LEU A 399 -13.55 -37.28 11.71
C LEU A 399 -12.43 -38.25 11.30
N ALA A 400 -12.25 -39.38 12.00
CA ALA A 400 -11.23 -40.37 11.65
C ALA A 400 -11.44 -40.95 10.24
N GLN A 401 -12.68 -41.10 9.79
CA GLN A 401 -12.95 -41.53 8.41
C GLN A 401 -12.50 -40.47 7.39
N ALA A 402 -12.68 -39.18 7.69
CA ALA A 402 -12.22 -38.10 6.82
C ALA A 402 -10.69 -38.05 6.76
N ALA A 403 -10.01 -38.19 7.89
CA ALA A 403 -8.54 -38.25 7.94
C ALA A 403 -7.99 -39.46 7.15
N ARG A 404 -8.59 -40.65 7.31
CA ARG A 404 -8.21 -41.84 6.51
C ARG A 404 -8.41 -41.60 5.02
N ARG A 405 -9.52 -40.98 4.61
CA ARG A 405 -9.76 -40.62 3.21
C ARG A 405 -8.69 -39.67 2.67
N ALA A 406 -8.30 -38.66 3.45
CA ALA A 406 -7.24 -37.73 3.06
C ALA A 406 -5.88 -38.43 2.88
N LEU A 407 -5.56 -39.41 3.74
CA LEU A 407 -4.34 -40.22 3.59
C LEU A 407 -4.35 -41.17 2.38
N HIS A 408 -5.53 -41.67 2.00
CA HIS A 408 -5.72 -42.55 0.85
C HIS A 408 -5.99 -41.80 -0.46
N GLN A 409 -6.18 -40.49 -0.40
CA GLN A 409 -6.24 -39.66 -1.58
C GLN A 409 -4.85 -39.71 -2.22
N GLU A 410 -4.72 -40.46 -3.32
CA GLU A 410 -3.48 -40.46 -4.09
C GLU A 410 -3.10 -39.01 -4.39
N GLU A 411 -1.84 -38.62 -4.12
CA GLU A 411 -1.22 -37.40 -4.66
C GLU A 411 -1.10 -37.58 -6.18
N GLY A 412 -2.25 -37.60 -6.84
CA GLY A 412 -2.43 -38.14 -8.17
C GLY A 412 -2.16 -37.05 -9.19
N ARG A 413 -0.88 -36.92 -9.55
CA ARG A 413 -0.33 -36.10 -10.65
C ARG A 413 -0.07 -34.64 -10.28
N LEU A 414 1.09 -34.43 -9.67
CA LEU A 414 1.82 -33.21 -9.95
C LEU A 414 2.35 -33.29 -11.38
N ALA A 415 1.99 -32.33 -12.22
CA ALA A 415 2.50 -32.25 -13.59
C ALA A 415 3.04 -30.85 -13.85
N LEU A 416 4.13 -30.82 -14.61
CA LEU A 416 4.82 -29.62 -15.05
C LEU A 416 4.92 -29.69 -16.57
N GLU A 417 4.42 -28.64 -17.23
CA GLU A 417 4.52 -28.47 -18.68
C GLU A 417 5.26 -27.15 -18.95
N VAL A 418 6.35 -27.20 -19.71
CA VAL A 418 7.01 -25.98 -20.21
C VAL A 418 6.29 -25.55 -21.48
N LYS A 419 5.65 -24.38 -21.43
CA LYS A 419 4.85 -23.82 -22.54
C LYS A 419 5.71 -23.13 -23.57
N LYS A 420 6.66 -22.34 -23.11
CA LYS A 420 7.60 -21.59 -23.95
C LYS A 420 8.87 -21.24 -23.19
N LEU A 421 9.92 -20.95 -23.93
CA LEU A 421 11.20 -20.47 -23.42
C LEU A 421 11.46 -19.08 -24.03
N SER A 422 11.56 -18.06 -23.17
CA SER A 422 11.75 -16.68 -23.60
C SER A 422 13.06 -16.09 -23.06
N LEU A 423 13.51 -14.98 -23.64
CA LEU A 423 14.61 -14.17 -23.08
C LEU A 423 14.12 -13.12 -22.10
N ILE A 424 12.85 -12.74 -22.21
CA ILE A 424 12.16 -11.77 -21.37
C ILE A 424 10.88 -12.46 -20.85
N PRO A 425 10.59 -12.45 -19.55
CA PRO A 425 9.38 -13.04 -18.99
C PRO A 425 8.10 -12.51 -19.68
N GLY A 426 7.20 -13.40 -20.09
CA GLY A 426 5.93 -13.05 -20.76
C GLY A 426 6.03 -12.89 -22.27
N ASP A 427 7.23 -12.91 -22.84
CA ASP A 427 7.51 -12.57 -24.24
C ASP A 427 7.45 -13.79 -25.19
N LEU A 428 7.87 -13.60 -26.45
CA LEU A 428 7.90 -14.58 -27.52
C LEU A 428 8.84 -15.76 -27.22
N GLU A 429 8.52 -16.92 -27.82
CA GLU A 429 9.43 -18.06 -27.87
C GLU A 429 10.73 -17.67 -28.59
N ALA A 430 11.86 -17.95 -27.94
CA ALA A 430 13.13 -17.39 -28.33
C ALA A 430 14.06 -18.35 -29.09
N ARG A 431 13.65 -19.59 -29.41
CA ARG A 431 14.50 -20.53 -30.17
C ARG A 431 14.87 -19.98 -31.56
N PRO A 432 16.13 -20.17 -32.03
CA PRO A 432 17.26 -20.85 -31.36
C PRO A 432 17.96 -19.96 -30.31
N PHE A 433 18.72 -20.58 -29.41
CA PHE A 433 19.42 -19.87 -28.32
C PHE A 433 20.89 -19.61 -28.63
N HIS A 434 21.48 -18.63 -27.97
CA HIS A 434 22.88 -18.22 -28.13
C HIS A 434 23.60 -18.06 -26.79
N ALA A 435 24.93 -18.15 -26.83
CA ALA A 435 25.76 -17.91 -25.66
C ALA A 435 25.56 -16.49 -25.09
N GLY A 436 25.58 -16.39 -23.76
CA GLY A 436 25.31 -15.19 -22.99
C GLY A 436 23.82 -14.93 -22.68
N GLU A 437 22.89 -15.73 -23.20
CA GLU A 437 21.46 -15.54 -22.99
C GLU A 437 20.97 -16.10 -21.65
N ALA A 438 20.11 -15.35 -20.97
CA ALA A 438 19.31 -15.85 -19.85
C ALA A 438 17.97 -16.39 -20.40
N VAL A 439 17.69 -17.67 -20.14
CA VAL A 439 16.48 -18.32 -20.65
C VAL A 439 15.46 -18.48 -19.53
N PHE A 440 14.28 -17.90 -19.70
CA PHE A 440 13.14 -17.98 -18.80
C PHE A 440 12.15 -19.05 -19.28
N PRO A 441 11.97 -20.16 -18.54
CA PRO A 441 10.92 -21.12 -18.83
C PRO A 441 9.58 -20.63 -18.31
N GLU A 442 8.57 -20.57 -19.17
CA GLU A 442 7.18 -20.34 -18.76
C GLU A 442 6.47 -21.67 -18.65
N VAL A 443 5.92 -21.94 -17.48
CA VAL A 443 5.47 -23.27 -17.09
C VAL A 443 4.02 -23.25 -16.63
N LYS A 444 3.34 -24.37 -16.88
CA LYS A 444 2.04 -24.69 -16.30
C LYS A 444 2.22 -25.83 -15.31
N LEU A 445 1.91 -25.54 -14.05
CA LEU A 445 1.89 -26.47 -12.96
C LEU A 445 0.46 -26.92 -12.70
N THR A 446 0.26 -28.21 -12.48
CA THR A 446 -1.05 -28.77 -12.09
C THR A 446 -0.86 -29.77 -10.96
N GLY A 447 -1.75 -29.75 -9.98
CA GLY A 447 -1.75 -30.66 -8.84
C GLY A 447 -3.16 -31.14 -8.52
N SER A 448 -3.27 -32.31 -7.90
CA SER A 448 -4.54 -32.89 -7.48
C SER A 448 -4.46 -33.37 -6.03
N PRO A 449 -5.43 -32.99 -5.16
CA PRO A 449 -6.54 -32.07 -5.41
C PRO A 449 -6.11 -30.60 -5.50
N TYR A 450 -4.95 -30.26 -4.92
CA TYR A 450 -4.36 -28.93 -4.89
C TYR A 450 -2.87 -29.02 -5.20
N LEU A 451 -2.27 -27.90 -5.58
CA LEU A 451 -0.86 -27.78 -5.87
C LEU A 451 -0.07 -27.78 -4.54
N PRO A 452 0.88 -28.71 -4.34
CA PRO A 452 1.75 -28.68 -3.17
C PRO A 452 2.76 -27.53 -3.27
N ARG A 453 3.07 -26.87 -2.17
CA ARG A 453 4.06 -25.77 -2.13
C ARG A 453 5.49 -26.34 -2.20
N HIS A 454 6.07 -26.28 -3.39
CA HIS A 454 7.48 -26.54 -3.64
C HIS A 454 8.20 -25.31 -4.20
N GLU A 455 9.54 -25.33 -4.20
CA GLU A 455 10.34 -24.40 -4.99
C GLU A 455 10.28 -24.81 -6.48
N LEU A 456 10.19 -23.82 -7.37
CA LEU A 456 10.35 -24.00 -8.81
C LEU A 456 11.82 -23.81 -9.16
N GLN A 457 12.41 -24.80 -9.82
CA GLN A 457 13.83 -24.84 -10.12
C GLN A 457 14.07 -24.95 -11.62
N THR A 458 15.15 -24.32 -12.07
CA THR A 458 15.67 -24.46 -13.42
C THR A 458 17.12 -24.89 -13.31
N LEU A 459 17.46 -26.04 -13.89
CA LEU A 459 18.80 -26.61 -13.89
C LEU A 459 19.29 -26.74 -15.33
N LEU A 460 20.57 -26.50 -15.55
CA LEU A 460 21.20 -26.59 -16.85
C LEU A 460 22.32 -27.63 -16.81
N TYR A 461 22.26 -28.60 -17.70
CA TYR A 461 23.26 -29.66 -17.83
C TYR A 461 23.99 -29.56 -19.16
N LYS A 462 25.31 -29.75 -19.12
CA LYS A 462 26.17 -29.93 -20.30
C LYS A 462 26.91 -31.25 -20.16
N GLU A 463 26.76 -32.14 -21.15
CA GLU A 463 27.40 -33.47 -21.15
C GLU A 463 27.12 -34.29 -19.86
N GLY A 464 25.95 -34.08 -19.24
CA GLY A 464 25.55 -34.74 -18.00
C GLY A 464 26.06 -34.06 -16.71
N ALA A 465 26.93 -33.06 -16.81
CA ALA A 465 27.37 -32.25 -15.66
C ALA A 465 26.43 -31.04 -15.47
N LEU A 466 26.04 -30.77 -14.21
CA LEU A 466 25.29 -29.57 -13.85
C LEU A 466 26.20 -28.34 -13.97
N VAL A 467 25.79 -27.36 -14.78
CA VAL A 467 26.58 -26.14 -15.05
C VAL A 467 25.93 -24.86 -14.53
N ALA A 468 24.60 -24.84 -14.34
CA ALA A 468 23.88 -23.75 -13.70
C ALA A 468 22.62 -24.28 -13.01
N GLN A 469 22.20 -23.63 -11.93
CA GLN A 469 20.97 -23.93 -11.22
C GLN A 469 20.43 -22.66 -10.58
N GLU A 470 19.15 -22.42 -10.75
CA GLU A 470 18.43 -21.36 -10.06
C GLU A 470 17.12 -21.89 -9.47
N LYS A 471 16.65 -21.24 -8.40
CA LYS A 471 15.44 -21.64 -7.69
C LYS A 471 14.63 -20.45 -7.20
N LYS A 472 13.31 -20.60 -7.20
CA LYS A 472 12.35 -19.57 -6.80
C LYS A 472 11.26 -20.19 -5.91
N PRO A 473 11.00 -19.64 -4.71
CA PRO A 473 9.83 -20.06 -3.93
C PRO A 473 8.55 -19.61 -4.64
N LEU A 474 7.50 -20.45 -4.59
CA LEU A 474 6.19 -20.10 -5.13
C LEU A 474 5.17 -19.85 -4.01
N GLY A 475 4.50 -18.70 -4.10
CA GLY A 475 3.33 -18.35 -3.30
C GLY A 475 2.09 -18.34 -4.18
N PHE A 476 1.01 -18.97 -3.71
CA PHE A 476 -0.30 -18.95 -4.36
C PHE A 476 -1.40 -19.07 -3.31
N PRO A 477 -2.65 -18.64 -3.60
CA PRO A 477 -3.77 -18.82 -2.68
C PRO A 477 -4.02 -20.30 -2.34
N PRO A 478 -4.61 -20.62 -1.18
CA PRO A 478 -5.12 -21.96 -0.91
C PRO A 478 -6.14 -22.41 -1.96
N LEU A 479 -6.37 -23.71 -2.03
CA LEU A 479 -7.28 -24.35 -3.00
C LEU A 479 -6.84 -24.23 -4.47
N THR A 480 -5.63 -23.73 -4.74
CA THR A 480 -5.05 -23.65 -6.08
C THR A 480 -4.75 -25.06 -6.59
N ALA A 481 -5.34 -25.46 -7.72
CA ALA A 481 -5.07 -26.74 -8.38
C ALA A 481 -4.16 -26.62 -9.61
N ALA A 482 -4.00 -25.40 -10.15
CA ALA A 482 -3.14 -25.12 -11.28
C ALA A 482 -2.59 -23.70 -11.20
N LEU A 483 -1.36 -23.50 -11.69
CA LEU A 483 -0.66 -22.23 -11.70
C LEU A 483 0.16 -22.10 -12.97
N GLU A 484 0.07 -20.97 -13.66
CA GLU A 484 1.01 -20.61 -14.72
C GLU A 484 2.04 -19.64 -14.13
N GLU A 485 3.32 -19.89 -14.39
CA GLU A 485 4.39 -19.14 -13.74
C GLU A 485 5.66 -19.10 -14.58
N VAL A 486 6.52 -18.12 -14.31
CA VAL A 486 7.85 -18.04 -14.91
C VAL A 486 8.88 -18.64 -13.94
N ALA A 487 9.51 -19.72 -14.38
CA ALA A 487 10.63 -20.35 -13.68
C ALA A 487 11.86 -19.43 -13.70
N PRO A 488 12.75 -19.52 -12.68
CA PRO A 488 13.93 -18.67 -12.64
C PRO A 488 14.82 -18.94 -13.86
N ALA A 489 15.42 -17.89 -14.43
CA ALA A 489 16.26 -18.06 -15.61
C ALA A 489 17.60 -18.70 -15.28
N VAL A 490 18.17 -19.39 -16.25
CA VAL A 490 19.58 -19.82 -16.23
C VAL A 490 20.29 -19.22 -17.43
N SER A 491 21.54 -18.79 -17.21
CA SER A 491 22.38 -18.24 -18.27
C SER A 491 23.06 -19.36 -19.05
N LEU A 492 23.09 -19.22 -20.38
CA LEU A 492 23.77 -20.12 -21.30
C LEU A 492 25.21 -19.64 -21.51
N PRO A 493 26.24 -20.28 -20.93
CA PRO A 493 27.57 -19.67 -20.85
C PRO A 493 28.33 -19.65 -22.18
N GLU A 494 28.24 -20.74 -22.95
CA GLU A 494 29.01 -20.92 -24.17
C GLU A 494 28.26 -21.78 -25.20
N PRO A 495 28.66 -21.75 -26.47
CA PRO A 495 28.03 -22.56 -27.51
C PRO A 495 28.12 -24.07 -27.20
N GLY A 496 27.11 -24.82 -27.61
CA GLY A 496 27.07 -26.27 -27.43
C GLY A 496 25.67 -26.83 -27.20
N ARG A 497 25.63 -28.11 -26.80
CA ARG A 497 24.38 -28.81 -26.48
C ARG A 497 24.17 -28.86 -24.98
N TYR A 498 22.96 -28.52 -24.56
CA TYR A 498 22.56 -28.52 -23.17
C TYR A 498 21.23 -29.27 -22.98
N VAL A 499 20.96 -29.68 -21.76
CA VAL A 499 19.63 -30.09 -21.31
C VAL A 499 19.21 -29.13 -20.22
N LEU A 500 18.11 -28.41 -20.48
CA LEU A 500 17.42 -27.60 -19.50
C LEU A 500 16.41 -28.47 -18.77
N GLU A 501 16.56 -28.62 -17.47
CA GLU A 501 15.59 -29.27 -16.61
C GLU A 501 14.80 -28.22 -15.85
N VAL A 502 13.48 -28.26 -15.95
CA VAL A 502 12.60 -27.48 -15.06
C VAL A 502 11.94 -28.46 -14.09
N ARG A 503 12.10 -28.21 -12.80
CA ARG A 503 11.65 -29.11 -11.73
C ARG A 503 10.73 -28.39 -10.75
N TYR A 504 9.68 -29.08 -10.32
CA TYR A 504 8.78 -28.67 -9.26
C TYR A 504 8.36 -29.90 -8.44
N GLY A 505 8.87 -30.04 -7.22
CA GLY A 505 8.74 -31.27 -6.44
C GLY A 505 9.28 -32.48 -7.23
N GLU A 506 8.46 -33.52 -7.37
CA GLU A 506 8.77 -34.72 -8.16
C GLU A 506 8.48 -34.55 -9.67
N ALA A 507 7.82 -33.48 -10.09
CA ALA A 507 7.53 -33.22 -11.49
C ALA A 507 8.72 -32.54 -12.17
N GLN A 508 9.08 -33.00 -13.37
CA GLN A 508 10.18 -32.45 -14.15
C GLN A 508 9.87 -32.44 -15.65
N ALA A 509 10.43 -31.48 -16.35
CA ALA A 509 10.49 -31.44 -17.80
C ALA A 509 11.95 -31.27 -18.25
N LEU A 510 12.39 -32.12 -19.18
CA LEU A 510 13.73 -32.10 -19.75
C LEU A 510 13.65 -31.58 -21.19
N ILE A 511 14.36 -30.48 -21.46
CA ILE A 511 14.31 -29.77 -22.73
C ILE A 511 15.72 -29.70 -23.33
N PRO A 512 15.97 -30.38 -24.45
CA PRO A 512 17.24 -30.25 -25.15
C PRO A 512 17.35 -28.85 -25.79
N LEU A 513 18.51 -28.23 -25.62
CA LEU A 513 18.87 -26.92 -26.18
C LEU A 513 20.12 -27.06 -27.05
N GLU A 514 20.08 -26.42 -28.22
CA GLU A 514 21.26 -26.15 -29.03
C GLU A 514 21.56 -24.66 -28.94
N VAL A 515 22.78 -24.34 -28.53
CA VAL A 515 23.23 -22.97 -28.23
C VAL A 515 24.29 -22.56 -29.24
N GLY A 516 23.99 -21.52 -30.01
CA GLY A 516 24.89 -20.92 -31.00
C GLY A 516 25.89 -19.92 -30.40
N PRO A 517 26.76 -19.33 -31.24
CA PRO A 517 27.65 -18.23 -30.84
C PRO A 517 26.85 -17.00 -30.37
N GLU A 518 27.45 -16.10 -29.61
CA GLU A 518 26.74 -14.91 -29.11
C GLU A 518 26.06 -14.10 -30.23
N SER A 519 24.87 -13.57 -29.95
CA SER A 519 24.12 -12.68 -30.85
C SER A 519 24.02 -11.28 -30.24
N LEU A 520 24.46 -10.28 -31.01
CA LEU A 520 24.40 -8.88 -30.60
C LEU A 520 22.97 -8.35 -30.61
N ALA A 521 22.18 -8.71 -31.62
CA ALA A 521 20.79 -8.28 -31.74
C ALA A 521 19.95 -8.78 -30.56
N ARG A 522 20.19 -10.02 -30.13
CA ARG A 522 19.46 -10.64 -29.01
C ARG A 522 19.93 -10.15 -27.65
N LYS A 523 21.21 -9.79 -27.50
CA LYS A 523 21.71 -9.07 -26.30
C LYS A 523 21.01 -7.72 -26.13
N LEU A 524 20.90 -6.92 -27.19
CA LEU A 524 20.17 -5.65 -27.16
C LEU A 524 18.68 -5.87 -26.84
N TYR A 525 18.07 -6.88 -27.46
CA TYR A 525 16.69 -7.25 -27.21
C TYR A 525 16.43 -7.58 -25.73
N ALA A 526 17.26 -8.45 -25.13
CA ALA A 526 17.14 -8.83 -23.73
C ALA A 526 17.36 -7.66 -22.75
N LEU A 527 18.08 -6.61 -23.17
CA LEU A 527 18.23 -5.36 -22.43
C LEU A 527 17.01 -4.41 -22.60
N GLY A 528 16.01 -4.78 -23.40
CA GLY A 528 14.85 -3.94 -23.71
C GLY A 528 15.16 -2.81 -24.66
N LEU A 529 16.28 -2.88 -25.40
CA LEU A 529 16.70 -1.82 -26.32
C LEU A 529 16.08 -2.00 -27.70
N GLU A 530 15.29 -1.01 -28.11
CA GLU A 530 14.69 -0.94 -29.43
C GLU A 530 15.53 -0.08 -30.37
N VAL A 531 16.19 -0.71 -31.34
CA VAL A 531 17.02 0.01 -32.30
C VAL A 531 16.14 0.67 -33.36
N ARG A 532 16.17 2.00 -33.42
CA ARG A 532 15.31 2.81 -34.31
C ARG A 532 16.12 3.66 -35.29
N ASP A 533 15.52 3.96 -36.45
CA ASP A 533 16.05 4.93 -37.41
C ASP A 533 15.72 6.39 -37.00
N LEU A 534 16.23 7.37 -37.75
CA LEU A 534 15.96 8.80 -37.52
C LEU A 534 14.48 9.20 -37.62
N SER A 535 13.65 8.36 -38.26
CA SER A 535 12.20 8.56 -38.37
C SER A 535 11.43 7.92 -37.21
N GLY A 536 12.14 7.26 -36.29
CA GLY A 536 11.56 6.56 -35.14
C GLY A 536 11.03 5.16 -35.44
N ASN A 537 11.27 4.60 -36.64
CA ASN A 537 10.86 3.25 -36.99
C ASN A 537 11.83 2.22 -36.43
N LEU A 538 11.31 1.08 -35.97
CA LEU A 538 12.15 -0.05 -35.56
C LEU A 538 12.93 -0.60 -36.75
N LEU A 539 14.24 -0.78 -36.57
CA LEU A 539 15.07 -1.43 -37.57
C LEU A 539 14.72 -2.92 -37.70
N LEU A 540 14.38 -3.59 -36.60
CA LEU A 540 13.98 -5.01 -36.60
C LEU A 540 12.72 -5.18 -35.77
N THR A 541 11.82 -6.04 -36.25
CA THR A 541 10.73 -6.57 -35.43
C THR A 541 11.26 -7.59 -34.42
N PRO A 542 10.58 -7.81 -33.27
CA PRO A 542 10.98 -8.84 -32.31
C PRO A 542 11.25 -10.23 -32.92
N LYS A 543 10.42 -10.63 -33.90
CA LYS A 543 10.57 -11.91 -34.59
C LYS A 543 11.82 -11.97 -35.48
N GLU A 544 12.19 -10.86 -36.13
CA GLU A 544 13.43 -10.77 -36.89
C GLU A 544 14.65 -10.76 -35.96
N THR A 545 14.57 -10.03 -34.84
CA THR A 545 15.63 -9.96 -33.83
C THR A 545 15.94 -11.32 -33.21
N LEU A 546 14.90 -12.09 -32.88
CA LEU A 546 15.05 -13.44 -32.32
C LEU A 546 15.38 -14.50 -33.40
N GLY A 547 15.26 -14.16 -34.69
CA GLY A 547 15.53 -15.07 -35.80
C GLY A 547 17.03 -15.33 -36.04
N PRO A 548 17.37 -16.33 -36.87
CA PRO A 548 18.77 -16.71 -37.15
C PRO A 548 19.55 -15.62 -37.90
N ASP A 549 18.86 -14.68 -38.57
CA ASP A 549 19.45 -13.58 -39.33
C ASP A 549 19.52 -12.26 -38.53
N GLY A 550 19.10 -12.22 -37.26
CA GLY A 550 18.95 -10.99 -36.48
C GLY A 550 20.19 -10.11 -36.45
N ASP A 551 21.36 -10.69 -36.20
CA ASP A 551 22.64 -9.95 -36.18
C ASP A 551 22.99 -9.35 -37.54
N ARG A 552 22.78 -10.13 -38.62
CA ARG A 552 23.06 -9.66 -39.98
C ARG A 552 22.14 -8.50 -40.34
N LEU A 553 20.83 -8.65 -40.11
CA LEU A 553 19.83 -7.62 -40.38
C LEU A 553 20.07 -6.36 -39.56
N LEU A 554 20.44 -6.49 -38.27
CA LEU A 554 20.76 -5.35 -37.41
C LEU A 554 21.90 -4.53 -38.00
N LEU A 555 23.00 -5.19 -38.36
CA LEU A 555 24.17 -4.51 -38.91
C LEU A 555 23.87 -3.91 -40.29
N GLU A 556 23.23 -4.65 -41.19
CA GLU A 556 22.90 -4.18 -42.55
C GLU A 556 21.95 -2.97 -42.54
N ARG A 557 20.85 -3.04 -41.78
CA ARG A 557 19.87 -1.94 -41.69
C ARG A 557 20.42 -0.72 -40.96
N THR A 558 21.30 -0.92 -39.98
CA THR A 558 22.01 0.20 -39.35
C THR A 558 22.95 0.89 -40.33
N LEU A 559 23.69 0.14 -41.16
CA LEU A 559 24.54 0.73 -42.20
C LEU A 559 23.73 1.56 -43.20
N GLU A 560 22.55 1.08 -43.60
CA GLU A 560 21.64 1.85 -44.46
C GLU A 560 21.17 3.13 -43.79
N ALA A 561 20.68 3.07 -42.54
CA ALA A 561 20.24 4.24 -41.78
C ALA A 561 21.34 5.30 -41.64
N LEU A 562 22.60 4.88 -41.40
CA LEU A 562 23.74 5.80 -41.31
C LEU A 562 24.04 6.48 -42.67
N LYS A 563 23.98 5.73 -43.77
CA LYS A 563 24.19 6.27 -45.13
C LYS A 563 23.11 7.26 -45.52
N GLU A 564 21.86 6.96 -45.20
CA GLU A 564 20.71 7.85 -45.44
C GLU A 564 20.82 9.14 -44.64
N ALA A 565 21.36 9.09 -43.42
CA ALA A 565 21.60 10.26 -42.58
C ALA A 565 22.79 11.12 -43.02
N ALA A 566 23.76 10.56 -43.75
CA ALA A 566 25.02 11.21 -44.06
C ALA A 566 24.89 12.59 -44.75
N PRO A 567 23.95 12.82 -45.69
CA PRO A 567 23.73 14.14 -46.29
C PRO A 567 23.24 15.21 -45.31
N LEU A 568 22.64 14.80 -44.18
CA LEU A 568 22.12 15.72 -43.16
C LEU A 568 23.21 16.25 -42.22
N ALA A 569 24.33 15.53 -42.09
CA ALA A 569 25.44 15.85 -41.19
C ALA A 569 26.33 16.99 -41.73
N THR A 570 25.78 18.21 -41.83
CA THR A 570 26.43 19.37 -42.48
C THR A 570 27.05 20.39 -41.53
N SER A 571 26.77 20.27 -40.22
CA SER A 571 27.28 21.24 -39.24
C SER A 571 28.80 21.20 -39.12
N ALA A 572 29.41 22.33 -38.74
CA ALA A 572 30.86 22.43 -38.57
C ALA A 572 31.42 21.40 -37.56
N ARG A 573 30.63 21.01 -36.55
CA ARG A 573 31.02 19.99 -35.57
C ARG A 573 31.10 18.58 -36.18
N LEU A 574 30.26 18.27 -37.18
CA LEU A 574 30.17 16.95 -37.81
C LEU A 574 31.08 16.80 -39.03
N THR A 575 31.54 17.92 -39.59
CA THR A 575 32.46 17.97 -40.74
C THR A 575 33.92 18.21 -40.34
N ALA A 576 34.19 18.59 -39.08
CA ALA A 576 35.55 18.66 -38.55
C ALA A 576 36.14 17.26 -38.29
N PRO A 577 37.45 17.04 -38.51
CA PRO A 577 38.12 15.79 -38.17
C PRO A 577 38.07 15.47 -36.68
N LEU A 578 37.86 14.21 -36.32
CA LEU A 578 37.91 13.73 -34.95
C LEU A 578 39.35 13.84 -34.41
N PRO A 579 39.56 14.36 -33.18
CA PRO A 579 40.89 14.66 -32.65
C PRO A 579 41.65 13.42 -32.15
N GLN A 580 40.95 12.35 -31.76
CA GLN A 580 41.54 11.14 -31.17
C GLN A 580 40.62 9.91 -31.34
N GLY A 581 41.10 8.75 -30.91
CA GLY A 581 40.40 7.46 -31.05
C GLY A 581 40.69 6.73 -32.36
N PRO A 582 40.04 5.57 -32.60
CA PRO A 582 40.31 4.71 -33.76
C PRO A 582 39.93 5.36 -35.11
N TYR A 583 39.17 6.47 -35.08
CA TYR A 583 38.71 7.20 -36.26
C TYR A 583 39.32 8.61 -36.36
N ALA A 584 40.41 8.89 -35.64
CA ALA A 584 41.09 10.18 -35.68
C ALA A 584 41.46 10.61 -37.12
N GLY A 585 41.28 11.89 -37.42
CA GLY A 585 41.53 12.45 -38.76
C GLY A 585 40.38 12.29 -39.77
N LYS A 586 39.34 11.49 -39.48
CA LYS A 586 38.09 11.46 -40.26
C LYS A 586 37.01 12.31 -39.59
N SER A 587 36.12 12.89 -40.37
CA SER A 587 34.91 13.57 -39.87
C SER A 587 33.76 12.59 -39.66
N VAL A 588 32.79 12.94 -38.80
CA VAL A 588 31.57 12.14 -38.61
C VAL A 588 30.82 11.97 -39.93
N GLN A 589 30.73 13.04 -40.74
CA GLN A 589 30.08 12.97 -42.05
C GLN A 589 30.75 11.93 -42.99
N GLU A 590 32.08 11.84 -43.00
CA GLU A 590 32.80 10.84 -43.81
C GLU A 590 32.53 9.41 -43.33
N LEU A 591 32.44 9.21 -42.01
CA LEU A 591 32.12 7.91 -41.40
C LEU A 591 30.66 7.49 -41.69
N LEU A 592 29.71 8.43 -41.70
CA LEU A 592 28.32 8.15 -42.09
C LEU A 592 28.17 7.88 -43.59
N LYS A 593 28.98 8.51 -44.45
CA LYS A 593 28.96 8.25 -45.91
C LYS A 593 29.47 6.84 -46.25
N ASN A 594 30.50 6.38 -45.55
CA ASN A 594 31.12 5.07 -45.77
C ASN A 594 31.27 4.28 -44.46
N PRO A 595 30.15 3.90 -43.81
CA PRO A 595 30.21 3.19 -42.54
C PRO A 595 30.66 1.75 -42.77
N THR A 596 31.43 1.20 -41.83
CA THR A 596 31.92 -0.18 -41.87
C THR A 596 31.16 -1.06 -40.89
N LEU A 597 31.04 -2.35 -41.21
CA LEU A 597 30.43 -3.35 -40.30
C LEU A 597 31.15 -3.40 -38.95
N GLU A 598 32.48 -3.26 -38.95
CA GLU A 598 33.30 -3.27 -37.73
C GLU A 598 32.98 -2.09 -36.81
N MET A 599 32.76 -0.90 -37.38
CA MET A 599 32.36 0.29 -36.62
C MET A 599 30.99 0.11 -35.96
N VAL A 600 30.00 -0.34 -36.73
CA VAL A 600 28.65 -0.58 -36.21
C VAL A 600 28.64 -1.68 -35.15
N ARG A 601 29.40 -2.76 -35.37
CA ARG A 601 29.55 -3.84 -34.39
C ARG A 601 30.20 -3.35 -33.10
N SER A 602 31.27 -2.57 -33.19
CA SER A 602 31.96 -2.01 -32.02
C SER A 602 31.06 -1.05 -31.24
N PHE A 603 30.27 -0.24 -31.94
CA PHE A 603 29.27 0.63 -31.33
C PHE A 603 28.26 -0.17 -30.52
N PHE A 604 27.62 -1.17 -31.12
CA PHE A 604 26.62 -1.98 -30.41
C PHE A 604 27.23 -2.84 -29.30
N GLN A 605 28.46 -3.33 -29.43
CA GLN A 605 29.18 -3.95 -28.32
C GLN A 605 29.31 -2.98 -27.15
N LYS A 606 29.61 -1.71 -27.43
CA LYS A 606 29.66 -0.68 -26.39
C LYS A 606 28.29 -0.37 -25.81
N VAL A 607 27.23 -0.37 -26.62
CA VAL A 607 25.84 -0.22 -26.15
C VAL A 607 25.44 -1.37 -25.22
N VAL A 608 25.88 -2.61 -25.48
CA VAL A 608 25.63 -3.72 -24.57
C VAL A 608 26.31 -3.51 -23.21
N GLU A 609 27.50 -2.91 -23.19
CA GLU A 609 28.20 -2.54 -21.94
C GLU A 609 27.60 -1.31 -21.23
N ALA A 610 27.04 -0.38 -22.01
CA ALA A 610 26.52 0.92 -21.59
C ALA A 610 25.19 1.22 -22.32
N PRO A 611 24.05 0.62 -21.89
CA PRO A 611 22.75 0.74 -22.56
C PRO A 611 22.25 2.17 -22.74
N GLU A 612 22.68 3.09 -21.86
CA GLU A 612 22.36 4.51 -21.89
C GLU A 612 22.84 5.22 -23.16
N LEU A 613 23.82 4.65 -23.87
CA LEU A 613 24.30 5.19 -25.15
C LEU A 613 23.22 5.17 -26.23
N LEU A 614 22.34 4.16 -26.21
CA LEU A 614 21.22 4.07 -27.13
C LEU A 614 19.95 4.63 -26.49
N ALA A 615 19.56 4.16 -25.29
CA ALA A 615 18.38 4.62 -24.55
C ALA A 615 17.16 4.94 -25.47
N ASP A 616 16.63 6.16 -25.40
CA ASP A 616 15.52 6.65 -26.24
C ASP A 616 15.99 7.29 -27.56
N ASN A 617 17.30 7.30 -27.84
CA ASN A 617 17.84 7.87 -29.07
C ASN A 617 17.67 6.91 -30.25
N ASP A 618 17.55 7.46 -31.45
CA ASP A 618 17.76 6.67 -32.66
C ASP A 618 19.24 6.27 -32.81
N VAL A 619 19.46 5.19 -33.57
CA VAL A 619 20.80 4.60 -33.76
C VAL A 619 21.81 5.57 -34.36
N VAL A 620 21.35 6.53 -35.19
CA VAL A 620 22.24 7.49 -35.86
C VAL A 620 22.74 8.50 -34.85
N ASN A 621 21.84 9.14 -34.10
CA ASN A 621 22.22 10.12 -33.08
C ASN A 621 23.04 9.49 -31.96
N ALA A 622 22.67 8.28 -31.51
CA ALA A 622 23.42 7.52 -30.52
C ALA A 622 24.87 7.25 -30.99
N LEU A 623 25.05 6.79 -32.22
CA LEU A 623 26.37 6.53 -32.79
C LEU A 623 27.18 7.82 -32.99
N VAL A 624 26.54 8.90 -33.45
CA VAL A 624 27.19 10.21 -33.59
C VAL A 624 27.68 10.75 -32.25
N ASN A 625 26.86 10.64 -31.20
CA ASN A 625 27.24 11.04 -29.85
C ASN A 625 28.42 10.20 -29.35
N TRP A 626 28.36 8.88 -29.49
CA TRP A 626 29.46 7.98 -29.13
C TRP A 626 30.78 8.33 -29.83
N LEU A 627 30.74 8.63 -31.14
CA LEU A 627 31.92 9.08 -31.89
C LEU A 627 32.47 10.43 -31.39
N LEU A 628 31.59 11.35 -30.97
CA LEU A 628 31.95 12.68 -30.49
C LEU A 628 32.38 12.73 -29.02
N GLU A 629 31.93 11.77 -28.21
CA GLU A 629 32.25 11.60 -26.80
C GLU A 629 33.52 10.77 -26.56
N SER A 630 33.96 9.98 -27.55
CA SER A 630 35.27 9.28 -27.57
C SER A 630 36.49 10.23 -27.64
N ARG A 631 36.33 11.45 -27.11
CA ARG A 631 37.38 12.44 -26.81
C ARG A 631 38.09 12.07 -25.50
#